data_AF-A0A6J6VAR3-F1
#
_entry.id   AF-A0A6J6VAR3-F1
#
_cell.length_a   1.000
_cell.length_b   1.000
_cell.length_c   1.000
_cell.angle_alpha   90.00
_cell.angle_beta   90.00
_cell.angle_gamma   90.00
#
_symmetry.space_group_name_H-M   'P 1'
#
loop_
_entity.id
_entity.type
_entity.pdbx_description
1 polymer ?
#
loop_
_entity_poly.entity_id
_entity_poly.type
_entity_poly.pdbx_seq_one_letter_code
_entity_poly.pdbx_strand_id
1 'polypeptide(L)'
;MTEDQRLGLGLAAGGGVGLVAAAVLLVERFRLADDPAYIPSCSVNPVLSCGSIMESWQAALLGFPNPVIGVAAFPVVITTGMALLSGAVLARWFWQGLQVGVLTGLALVGWLVFQSLYRIGALCPYCMVVWAVVWPIAWYVTLRNLRSGALGRWGAESPVVARAQEWHGLVTLLPYAAVMVAVLVRFWSFWTG
;
A
#
# COMPACT_ATOMS: atom_id res chain seq x y z
N MET A 1 13.25 22.31 -5.57
CA MET A 1 12.70 20.99 -5.92
C MET A 1 11.43 21.18 -6.72
N THR A 2 11.35 20.64 -7.93
CA THR A 2 10.15 20.71 -8.78
C THR A 2 9.02 19.86 -8.19
N GLU A 3 7.80 20.02 -8.69
CA GLU A 3 6.67 19.20 -8.26
C GLU A 3 6.89 17.71 -8.55
N ASP A 4 7.47 17.40 -9.72
CA ASP A 4 7.82 16.03 -10.10
C ASP A 4 8.90 15.43 -9.21
N GLN A 5 9.87 16.23 -8.75
CA GLN A 5 10.89 15.77 -7.81
C GLN A 5 10.30 15.51 -6.40
N ARG A 6 9.31 16.30 -5.96
CA ARG A 6 8.58 16.02 -4.70
C ARG A 6 7.84 14.69 -4.77
N LEU A 7 7.14 14.44 -5.89
CA LEU A 7 6.52 13.14 -6.14
C LEU A 7 7.57 12.02 -6.17
N GLY A 8 8.69 12.26 -6.86
CA GLY A 8 9.80 11.31 -6.95
C GLY A 8 10.34 10.88 -5.60
N LEU A 9 10.56 11.84 -4.70
CA LEU A 9 10.96 11.57 -3.31
C LEU A 9 9.92 10.73 -2.56
N GLY A 10 8.63 11.08 -2.70
CA GLY A 10 7.54 10.33 -2.08
C GLY A 10 7.44 8.88 -2.58
N LEU A 11 7.58 8.66 -3.89
CA LEU A 11 7.59 7.33 -4.50
C LEU A 11 8.81 6.51 -4.06
N ALA A 12 10.00 7.12 -4.04
CA ALA A 12 11.22 6.45 -3.60
C ALA A 12 11.15 6.05 -2.12
N ALA A 13 10.72 6.97 -1.25
CA ALA A 13 10.59 6.71 0.18
C ALA A 13 9.48 5.69 0.49
N GLY A 14 8.27 5.90 -0.05
CA GLY A 14 7.14 4.98 0.15
C GLY A 14 7.40 3.60 -0.45
N GLY A 15 8.01 3.56 -1.63
CA GLY A 15 8.44 2.31 -2.27
C GLY A 15 9.51 1.58 -1.46
N GLY A 16 10.49 2.30 -0.92
CA GLY A 16 11.53 1.72 -0.06
C GLY A 16 10.97 1.11 1.22
N VAL A 17 10.11 1.86 1.92
CA VAL A 17 9.42 1.37 3.14
C VAL A 17 8.55 0.16 2.82
N GLY A 18 7.79 0.21 1.74
CA GLY A 18 6.96 -0.90 1.28
C GLY A 18 7.77 -2.14 0.92
N LEU A 19 8.90 -1.97 0.22
CA LEU A 19 9.79 -3.06 -0.15
C LEU A 19 10.38 -3.74 1.09
N VAL A 20 10.84 -2.97 2.08
CA VAL A 20 11.36 -3.52 3.34
C VAL A 20 10.27 -4.31 4.05
N ALA A 21 9.07 -3.75 4.21
CA ALA A 21 7.96 -4.46 4.86
C ALA A 21 7.58 -5.75 4.12
N ALA A 22 7.50 -5.71 2.79
CA ALA A 22 7.19 -6.89 1.97
C ALA A 22 8.29 -7.95 2.03
N ALA A 23 9.56 -7.55 2.00
CA ALA A 23 10.70 -8.47 2.10
C ALA A 23 10.74 -9.14 3.47
N VAL A 24 10.54 -8.39 4.55
CA VAL A 24 10.46 -8.96 5.91
C VAL A 24 9.28 -9.94 5.99
N LEU A 25 8.09 -9.56 5.53
CA LEU A 25 6.94 -10.47 5.48
C LEU A 25 7.21 -11.77 4.72
N LEU A 26 7.94 -11.69 3.62
CA LEU A 26 8.31 -12.86 2.83
C LEU A 26 9.27 -13.77 3.60
N VAL A 27 10.29 -13.21 4.26
CA VAL A 27 11.23 -13.96 5.10
C VAL A 27 10.52 -14.62 6.29
N GLU A 28 9.64 -13.89 6.97
CA GLU A 28 8.82 -14.39 8.07
C GLU A 28 7.94 -15.56 7.60
N ARG A 29 7.36 -15.48 6.39
CA ARG A 29 6.57 -16.56 5.80
C ARG A 29 7.40 -17.81 5.53
N PHE A 30 8.63 -17.66 5.05
CA PHE A 30 9.52 -18.80 4.84
C PHE A 30 9.92 -19.48 6.14
N ARG A 31 10.28 -18.70 7.17
CA ARG A 31 10.59 -19.27 8.50
C ARG A 31 9.42 -20.03 9.10
N LEU A 32 8.20 -19.50 8.96
CA LEU A 32 6.99 -20.20 9.41
C LEU A 32 6.71 -21.47 8.60
N ALA A 33 7.12 -21.52 7.33
CA ALA A 33 6.99 -22.73 6.50
C ALA A 33 8.03 -23.79 6.88
N ASP A 34 9.23 -23.38 7.29
CA ASP A 34 10.31 -24.27 7.74
C ASP A 34 10.04 -24.82 9.15
N ASP A 35 9.54 -23.98 10.05
CA ASP A 35 9.20 -24.33 11.43
C ASP A 35 7.81 -23.80 11.81
N PRO A 36 6.78 -24.67 11.89
CA PRO A 36 5.44 -24.28 12.32
C PRO A 36 5.37 -23.75 13.77
N ALA A 37 6.38 -24.01 14.61
CA ALA A 37 6.46 -23.43 15.96
C ALA A 37 7.11 -22.03 15.98
N TYR A 38 7.59 -21.53 14.83
CA TYR A 38 8.16 -20.20 14.71
C TYR A 38 7.11 -19.12 15.02
N ILE A 39 7.47 -18.18 15.90
CA ILE A 39 6.65 -17.02 16.22
C ILE A 39 7.16 -15.83 15.40
N PRO A 40 6.39 -15.32 14.42
CA PRO A 40 6.83 -14.20 13.61
C PRO A 40 7.11 -12.96 14.45
N SER A 41 8.10 -12.16 14.06
CA SER A 41 8.52 -10.96 14.81
C SER A 41 7.43 -9.91 14.99
N CYS A 42 6.42 -9.92 14.13
CA CYS A 42 5.27 -9.03 14.18
C CYS A 42 4.04 -9.63 14.88
N SER A 43 4.17 -10.83 15.44
CA SER A 43 3.15 -11.46 16.30
C SER A 43 3.41 -11.10 17.76
N VAL A 44 2.74 -10.06 18.25
CA VAL A 44 2.98 -9.47 19.57
C VAL A 44 1.91 -9.86 20.58
N ASN A 45 0.67 -10.03 20.12
CA ASN A 45 -0.47 -10.39 20.96
C ASN A 45 -1.56 -11.07 20.11
N PRO A 46 -2.67 -11.57 20.70
CA PRO A 46 -3.70 -12.28 19.95
C PRO A 46 -4.35 -11.47 18.82
N VAL A 47 -4.40 -10.13 18.94
CA VAL A 47 -4.93 -9.24 17.90
C VAL A 47 -3.85 -8.93 16.85
N LEU A 48 -2.64 -8.59 17.29
CA LEU A 48 -1.48 -8.36 16.43
C LEU A 48 -0.74 -9.67 16.19
N SER A 49 -1.34 -10.56 15.37
CA SER A 49 -0.83 -11.90 15.08
C SER A 49 -0.62 -12.11 13.58
N CYS A 50 0.63 -12.05 13.15
CA CYS A 50 1.00 -12.27 11.76
C CYS A 50 0.87 -13.73 11.33
N GLY A 51 1.12 -14.68 12.23
CA GLY A 51 1.05 -16.12 11.93
C GLY A 51 -0.34 -16.52 11.43
N SER A 52 -1.39 -16.12 12.16
CA SER A 52 -2.78 -16.39 11.78
C SER A 52 -3.16 -15.82 10.41
N ILE A 53 -2.58 -14.68 10.02
CA ILE A 53 -2.77 -14.09 8.70
C ILE A 53 -2.01 -14.90 7.65
N MET A 54 -0.76 -15.27 7.92
CA MET A 54 0.11 -15.97 6.98
C MET A 54 -0.36 -17.39 6.64
N GLU A 55 -0.98 -18.07 7.59
CA GLU A 55 -1.56 -19.42 7.40
C GLU A 55 -2.87 -19.40 6.62
N SER A 56 -3.53 -18.25 6.54
CA SER A 56 -4.79 -18.11 5.82
C SER A 56 -4.60 -18.30 4.31
N TRP A 57 -5.60 -18.87 3.63
CA TRP A 57 -5.55 -19.02 2.16
C TRP A 57 -5.52 -17.65 1.45
N GLN A 58 -6.04 -16.60 2.09
CA GLN A 58 -6.01 -15.23 1.59
C GLN A 58 -4.58 -14.69 1.46
N ALA A 59 -3.61 -15.24 2.19
CA ALA A 59 -2.21 -14.86 2.11
C ALA A 59 -1.49 -15.41 0.85
N ALA A 60 -2.13 -16.26 0.06
CA ALA A 60 -1.59 -16.81 -1.18
C ALA A 60 -2.60 -16.78 -2.34
N LEU A 61 -3.17 -15.60 -2.62
CA LEU A 61 -4.31 -15.44 -3.53
C LEU A 61 -4.04 -15.96 -4.96
N LEU A 62 -2.81 -15.78 -5.44
CA LEU A 62 -2.39 -16.19 -6.79
C LEU A 62 -1.65 -17.53 -6.80
N GLY A 63 -1.76 -18.32 -5.73
CA GLY A 63 -1.05 -19.59 -5.56
C GLY A 63 0.38 -19.44 -5.01
N PHE A 64 0.83 -18.22 -4.76
CA PHE A 64 2.09 -17.91 -4.10
C PHE A 64 1.90 -16.82 -3.03
N PRO A 65 2.82 -16.69 -2.05
CA PRO A 65 2.67 -15.72 -0.97
C PRO A 65 2.52 -14.28 -1.49
N ASN A 66 1.47 -13.58 -1.06
CA ASN A 66 1.20 -12.20 -1.45
C ASN A 66 2.40 -11.24 -1.26
N PRO A 67 3.29 -11.38 -0.24
CA PRO A 67 4.47 -10.53 -0.11
C PRO A 67 5.39 -10.53 -1.34
N VAL A 68 5.39 -11.60 -2.16
CA VAL A 68 6.13 -11.66 -3.44
C VAL A 68 5.66 -10.57 -4.40
N ILE A 69 4.35 -10.26 -4.43
CA ILE A 69 3.80 -9.17 -5.25
C ILE A 69 4.43 -7.84 -4.83
N GLY A 70 4.55 -7.60 -3.52
CA GLY A 70 5.18 -6.39 -2.99
C GLY A 70 6.66 -6.30 -3.36
N VAL A 71 7.40 -7.39 -3.20
CA VAL A 71 8.83 -7.48 -3.57
C VAL A 71 9.05 -7.20 -5.06
N ALA A 72 8.13 -7.60 -5.93
CA ALA A 72 8.20 -7.31 -7.36
C ALA A 72 7.75 -5.88 -7.73
N ALA A 73 6.70 -5.36 -7.08
CA ALA A 73 6.08 -4.09 -7.46
C ALA A 73 6.80 -2.86 -6.87
N PHE A 74 7.23 -2.90 -5.61
CA PHE A 74 7.86 -1.73 -4.98
C PHE A 74 9.16 -1.27 -5.64
N PRO A 75 10.05 -2.14 -6.16
CA PRO A 75 11.20 -1.71 -6.96
C PRO A 75 10.82 -0.87 -8.18
N VAL A 76 9.70 -1.16 -8.83
CA VAL A 76 9.19 -0.33 -9.95
C VAL A 76 8.81 1.07 -9.47
N VAL A 77 8.19 1.17 -8.29
CA VAL A 77 7.85 2.46 -7.67
C VAL A 77 9.11 3.24 -7.28
N ILE A 78 10.10 2.57 -6.68
CA ILE A 78 11.39 3.18 -6.29
C ILE A 78 12.12 3.70 -7.52
N THR A 79 12.27 2.87 -8.56
CA THR A 79 12.96 3.25 -9.80
C THR A 79 12.25 4.41 -10.51
N THR A 80 10.92 4.41 -10.53
CA THR A 80 10.14 5.56 -11.01
C THR A 80 10.47 6.82 -10.20
N GLY A 81 10.49 6.72 -8.87
CA GLY A 81 10.83 7.85 -7.99
C GLY A 81 12.23 8.40 -8.26
N MET A 82 13.22 7.53 -8.39
CA MET A 82 14.60 7.90 -8.71
C MET A 82 14.73 8.54 -10.10
N ALA A 83 14.01 8.04 -11.11
CA ALA A 83 13.98 8.65 -12.44
C ALA A 83 13.43 10.09 -12.40
N LEU A 84 12.38 10.35 -11.61
CA LEU A 84 11.86 11.71 -11.45
C LEU A 84 12.84 12.63 -10.71
N LEU A 85 13.55 12.09 -9.70
CA LEU A 85 14.58 12.84 -8.98
C LEU A 85 15.76 13.23 -9.88
N SER A 86 16.12 12.38 -10.85
CA SER A 86 17.14 12.68 -11.86
C SER A 86 16.65 13.65 -12.96
N GLY A 87 15.38 14.08 -12.92
CA GLY A 87 14.78 14.97 -13.92
C GLY A 87 14.33 14.26 -15.20
N ALA A 88 14.18 12.94 -15.19
CA ALA A 88 13.69 12.21 -16.35
C ALA A 88 12.22 12.54 -16.65
N VAL A 89 11.89 12.63 -17.93
CA VAL A 89 10.52 12.78 -18.41
C VAL A 89 10.03 11.43 -18.93
N LEU A 90 9.08 10.84 -18.22
CA LEU A 90 8.54 9.52 -18.55
C LEU A 90 7.40 9.64 -19.58
N ALA A 91 7.32 8.68 -20.49
CA ALA A 91 6.29 8.64 -21.51
C ALA A 91 4.88 8.42 -20.93
N ARG A 92 3.85 8.90 -21.63
CA ARG A 92 2.45 8.79 -21.18
C ARG A 92 1.99 7.35 -20.90
N TRP A 93 2.42 6.40 -21.73
CA TRP A 93 2.05 4.98 -21.56
C TRP A 93 2.61 4.40 -20.27
N PHE A 94 3.80 4.83 -19.85
CA PHE A 94 4.42 4.39 -18.60
C PHE A 94 3.57 4.82 -17.41
N TRP A 95 3.13 6.08 -17.42
CA TRP A 95 2.24 6.63 -16.41
C TRP A 95 0.88 5.90 -16.33
N GLN A 96 0.34 5.49 -17.48
CA GLN A 96 -0.89 4.68 -17.53
C GLN A 96 -0.66 3.27 -16.97
N GLY A 97 0.46 2.62 -17.32
CA GLY A 97 0.83 1.33 -16.75
C GLY A 97 1.03 1.39 -15.24
N LEU A 98 1.74 2.43 -14.76
CA LEU A 98 1.93 2.68 -13.34
C LEU A 98 0.59 2.92 -12.63
N GLN A 99 -0.33 3.67 -13.25
CA GLN A 99 -1.69 3.88 -12.72
C GLN A 99 -2.41 2.55 -12.49
N VAL A 100 -2.41 1.67 -13.50
CA VAL A 100 -3.07 0.36 -13.41
C VAL A 100 -2.43 -0.46 -12.29
N GLY A 101 -1.09 -0.45 -12.20
CA GLY A 101 -0.36 -1.15 -11.15
C GLY A 101 -0.73 -0.66 -9.75
N VAL A 102 -0.66 0.65 -9.49
CA VAL A 102 -0.95 1.21 -8.16
C VAL A 102 -2.42 1.06 -7.77
N LEU A 103 -3.36 1.14 -8.72
CA LEU A 103 -4.78 0.90 -8.44
C LEU A 103 -5.06 -0.58 -8.15
N THR A 104 -4.41 -1.49 -8.87
CA THR A 104 -4.53 -2.94 -8.60
C THR A 104 -3.98 -3.27 -7.23
N GLY A 105 -2.81 -2.71 -6.88
CA GLY A 105 -2.23 -2.85 -5.54
C GLY A 105 -3.13 -2.28 -4.45
N LEU A 106 -3.73 -1.11 -4.68
CA LEU A 106 -4.67 -0.49 -3.75
C LEU A 106 -5.93 -1.34 -3.54
N ALA A 107 -6.50 -1.90 -4.61
CA ALA A 107 -7.66 -2.78 -4.52
C ALA A 107 -7.34 -4.06 -3.73
N LEU A 108 -6.18 -4.67 -4.00
CA LEU A 108 -5.70 -5.83 -3.24
C LEU A 108 -5.52 -5.51 -1.76
N VAL A 109 -4.88 -4.38 -1.44
CA VAL A 109 -4.72 -3.90 -0.06
C VAL A 109 -6.07 -3.68 0.62
N GLY A 110 -7.01 -3.00 -0.02
CA GLY A 110 -8.34 -2.76 0.53
C GLY A 110 -9.10 -4.07 0.82
N TRP A 111 -8.99 -5.05 -0.08
CA TRP A 111 -9.54 -6.38 0.15
C TRP A 111 -8.85 -7.09 1.33
N LEU A 112 -7.52 -7.04 1.43
CA LEU A 112 -6.77 -7.65 2.53
C LEU A 112 -7.10 -7.01 3.89
N VAL A 113 -7.28 -5.68 3.95
CA VAL A 113 -7.75 -4.98 5.16
C VAL A 113 -9.09 -5.57 5.62
N PHE A 114 -10.03 -5.73 4.69
CA PHE A 114 -11.33 -6.32 5.01
C PHE A 114 -11.21 -7.78 5.48
N GLN A 115 -10.36 -8.59 4.84
CA GLN A 115 -10.11 -9.97 5.27
C GLN A 115 -9.51 -10.02 6.69
N SER A 116 -8.49 -9.21 6.96
CA SER A 116 -7.85 -9.11 8.28
C SER A 116 -8.85 -8.77 9.39
N LEU A 117 -9.68 -7.74 9.18
CA LEU A 117 -10.61 -7.24 10.20
C LEU A 117 -11.83 -8.15 10.41
N TYR A 118 -12.45 -8.61 9.33
CA TYR A 118 -13.79 -9.19 9.37
C TYR A 118 -13.85 -10.69 9.11
N ARG A 119 -12.74 -11.31 8.66
CA ARG A 119 -12.69 -12.75 8.37
C ARG A 119 -11.68 -13.49 9.23
N ILE A 120 -10.47 -12.93 9.35
CA ILE A 120 -9.38 -13.53 10.15
C ILE A 120 -9.51 -13.07 11.61
N GLY A 121 -9.83 -11.80 11.84
CA GLY A 121 -9.88 -11.23 13.19
C GLY A 121 -8.50 -10.99 13.79
N ALA A 122 -7.49 -10.76 12.94
CA ALA A 122 -6.13 -10.47 13.34
C ALA A 122 -5.51 -9.40 12.43
N LEU A 123 -4.46 -8.78 12.93
CA LEU A 123 -3.77 -7.64 12.36
C LEU A 123 -2.26 -7.91 12.28
N CYS A 124 -1.64 -7.49 11.18
CA CYS A 124 -0.19 -7.63 10.99
C CYS A 124 0.44 -6.23 10.89
N PRO A 125 1.36 -5.85 11.80
CA PRO A 125 2.07 -4.58 11.74
C PRO A 125 2.77 -4.32 10.39
N TYR A 126 3.44 -5.31 9.80
CA TYR A 126 4.09 -5.11 8.49
C TYR A 126 3.08 -4.94 7.34
N CYS A 127 1.95 -5.64 7.38
CA CYS A 127 0.86 -5.41 6.41
C CYS A 127 0.31 -3.99 6.54
N MET A 128 0.12 -3.48 7.76
CA MET A 128 -0.30 -2.09 7.98
C MET A 128 0.68 -1.07 7.41
N VAL A 129 1.98 -1.34 7.51
CA VAL A 129 3.00 -0.50 6.85
C VAL A 129 2.80 -0.48 5.33
N VAL A 130 2.55 -1.64 4.72
CA VAL A 130 2.21 -1.74 3.29
C VAL A 130 0.93 -0.95 2.97
N TRP A 131 -0.12 -1.08 3.80
CA TRP A 131 -1.36 -0.32 3.63
C TRP A 131 -1.10 1.19 3.68
N ALA A 132 -0.26 1.60 4.64
CA ALA A 132 0.09 2.99 4.87
C ALA A 132 0.87 3.63 3.71
N VAL A 133 1.68 2.87 2.96
CA VAL A 133 2.42 3.43 1.82
C VAL A 133 1.68 3.29 0.49
N VAL A 134 0.91 2.23 0.29
CA VAL A 134 0.18 1.99 -0.98
C VAL A 134 -0.85 3.09 -1.24
N TRP A 135 -1.58 3.53 -0.20
CA TRP A 135 -2.57 4.60 -0.34
C TRP A 135 -1.99 5.91 -0.90
N PRO A 136 -0.99 6.55 -0.26
CA PRO A 136 -0.43 7.79 -0.77
C PRO A 136 0.25 7.60 -2.14
N ILE A 137 0.93 6.47 -2.38
CA ILE A 137 1.51 6.17 -3.70
C ILE A 137 0.42 6.20 -4.78
N ALA A 138 -0.67 5.44 -4.60
CA ALA A 138 -1.75 5.40 -5.56
C ALA A 138 -2.43 6.77 -5.72
N TRP A 139 -2.66 7.48 -4.62
CA TRP A 139 -3.30 8.80 -4.63
C TRP A 139 -2.48 9.84 -5.40
N TYR A 140 -1.20 10.00 -5.08
CA TYR A 140 -0.38 11.02 -5.72
C TYR A 140 -0.03 10.69 -7.18
N VAL A 141 0.10 9.40 -7.54
CA VAL A 141 0.20 9.00 -8.96
C VAL A 141 -1.10 9.32 -9.71
N THR A 142 -2.26 9.09 -9.09
CA THR A 142 -3.56 9.43 -9.68
C THR A 142 -3.69 10.93 -9.90
N LEU A 143 -3.36 11.74 -8.89
CA LEU A 143 -3.39 13.20 -8.99
C LEU A 143 -2.46 13.73 -10.09
N ARG A 144 -1.24 13.18 -10.19
CA ARG A 144 -0.28 13.48 -11.26
C ARG A 144 -0.89 13.20 -12.64
N ASN A 145 -1.47 12.02 -12.80
CA ASN A 145 -2.02 11.54 -14.06
C ASN A 145 -3.28 12.27 -14.51
N LEU A 146 -4.11 12.72 -13.55
CA LEU A 146 -5.24 13.59 -13.81
C LEU A 146 -4.78 14.98 -14.27
N ARG A 147 -3.76 15.56 -13.62
CA ARG A 147 -3.22 16.89 -13.99
C ARG A 147 -2.50 16.90 -15.33
N SER A 148 -1.75 15.85 -15.65
CA SER A 148 -1.04 15.75 -16.93
C SER A 148 -1.94 15.36 -18.10
N GLY A 149 -3.22 15.06 -17.86
CA GLY A 149 -4.13 14.55 -18.88
C GLY A 149 -3.78 13.14 -19.36
N ALA A 150 -2.93 12.40 -18.63
CA ALA A 150 -2.55 11.03 -18.98
C ALA A 150 -3.78 10.10 -19.04
N LEU A 151 -4.77 10.36 -18.18
CA LEU A 151 -6.08 9.67 -18.13
C LEU A 151 -7.16 10.30 -19.03
N GLY A 152 -6.80 11.27 -19.86
CA GLY A 152 -7.71 11.99 -20.77
C GLY A 152 -7.94 13.44 -20.35
N ARG A 153 -8.24 14.30 -21.34
CA ARG A 153 -8.44 15.75 -21.16
C ARG A 153 -9.60 16.11 -20.23
N TRP A 154 -10.64 15.28 -20.19
CA TRP A 154 -11.82 15.46 -19.34
C TRP A 154 -11.50 15.43 -17.84
N GLY A 155 -10.47 14.69 -17.43
CA GLY A 155 -10.02 14.66 -16.04
C GLY A 155 -9.25 15.93 -15.63
N ALA A 156 -8.51 16.52 -16.56
CA ALA A 156 -7.69 17.71 -16.28
C ALA A 156 -8.53 18.98 -16.09
N GLU A 157 -9.68 19.07 -16.76
CA GLU A 157 -10.58 20.23 -16.74
C GLU A 157 -11.73 20.10 -15.73
N SER A 158 -11.80 18.99 -14.98
CA SER A 158 -12.90 18.75 -14.05
C SER A 158 -12.76 19.54 -12.74
N PRO A 159 -13.80 20.26 -12.29
CA PRO A 159 -13.78 20.98 -11.02
C PRO A 159 -13.63 20.04 -9.80
N VAL A 160 -14.01 18.76 -9.95
CA VAL A 160 -13.81 17.73 -8.92
C VAL A 160 -12.32 17.46 -8.72
N VAL A 161 -11.55 17.42 -9.81
CA VAL A 161 -10.10 17.21 -9.74
C VAL A 161 -9.42 18.43 -9.14
N ALA A 162 -9.82 19.64 -9.51
CA ALA A 162 -9.30 20.86 -8.88
C ALA A 162 -9.51 20.86 -7.36
N ARG A 163 -10.72 20.49 -6.89
CA ARG A 163 -11.02 20.39 -5.46
C ARG A 163 -10.25 19.26 -4.76
N ALA A 164 -10.06 18.13 -5.43
CA ALA A 164 -9.26 17.02 -4.91
C ALA A 164 -7.77 17.40 -4.76
N GLN A 165 -7.26 18.28 -5.62
CA GLN A 165 -5.91 18.83 -5.50
C GLN A 165 -5.83 19.77 -4.30
N GLU A 166 -6.76 20.72 -4.13
CA GLU A 166 -6.76 21.61 -2.97
C GLU A 166 -6.77 20.84 -1.63
N TRP A 167 -7.50 19.72 -1.57
CA TRP A 167 -7.69 18.92 -0.36
C TRP A 167 -6.84 17.65 -0.35
N HIS A 168 -5.77 17.59 -1.17
CA HIS A 168 -4.96 16.38 -1.37
C HIS A 168 -4.45 15.78 -0.06
N GLY A 169 -4.11 16.63 0.92
CA GLY A 169 -3.65 16.22 2.25
C GLY A 169 -4.75 15.56 3.08
N LEU A 170 -5.96 16.14 3.10
CA LEU A 170 -7.10 15.56 3.82
C LEU A 170 -7.50 14.21 3.22
N VAL A 171 -7.58 14.11 1.89
CA VAL A 171 -7.91 12.86 1.20
C VAL A 171 -6.85 11.78 1.48
N THR A 172 -5.59 12.17 1.65
CA THR A 172 -4.54 11.25 2.07
C THR A 172 -4.81 10.74 3.50
N LEU A 173 -5.22 11.59 4.43
CA LEU A 173 -5.46 11.23 5.83
C LEU A 173 -6.72 10.37 6.06
N LEU A 174 -7.73 10.49 5.19
CA LEU A 174 -9.03 9.83 5.39
C LEU A 174 -8.95 8.31 5.58
N PRO A 175 -8.20 7.53 4.77
CA PRO A 175 -8.16 6.08 4.97
C PRO A 175 -7.41 5.65 6.21
N TYR A 176 -6.42 6.42 6.67
CA TYR A 176 -5.80 6.15 7.96
C TYR A 176 -6.82 6.28 9.08
N ALA A 177 -7.62 7.36 9.08
CA ALA A 177 -8.70 7.53 10.05
C ALA A 177 -9.74 6.40 9.95
N ALA A 178 -10.15 6.04 8.73
CA ALA A 178 -11.13 4.98 8.51
C ALA A 178 -10.64 3.60 9.01
N VAL A 179 -9.40 3.23 8.69
CA VAL A 179 -8.78 1.97 9.15
C VAL A 179 -8.60 1.99 10.67
N MET A 180 -8.14 3.11 11.24
CA MET A 180 -7.99 3.26 12.70
C MET A 180 -9.31 3.08 13.43
N VAL A 181 -10.38 3.76 12.97
CA VAL A 181 -11.72 3.60 13.54
C VAL A 181 -12.21 2.16 13.39
N ALA A 182 -12.02 1.54 12.22
CA ALA A 182 -12.43 0.16 12.01
C ALA A 182 -11.69 -0.82 12.95
N VAL A 183 -10.39 -0.63 13.18
CA VAL A 183 -9.59 -1.40 14.15
C VAL A 183 -10.10 -1.20 15.58
N LEU A 184 -10.30 0.06 16.00
CA LEU A 184 -10.76 0.37 17.35
C LEU A 184 -12.14 -0.23 17.64
N VAL A 185 -13.09 -0.08 16.71
CA VAL A 185 -14.44 -0.63 16.84
C VAL A 185 -14.40 -2.16 16.83
N ARG A 186 -13.64 -2.77 15.92
CA ARG A 186 -13.61 -4.22 15.76
C ARG A 186 -12.99 -4.94 16.95
N PHE A 187 -11.99 -4.34 17.59
CA PHE A 187 -11.25 -4.91 18.71
C PHE A 187 -11.58 -4.24 20.06
N TRP A 188 -12.70 -3.52 20.15
CA TRP A 188 -13.09 -2.77 21.34
C TRP A 188 -13.05 -3.60 22.63
N SER A 189 -13.59 -4.82 22.59
CA SER A 189 -13.61 -5.72 23.74
C SER A 189 -12.23 -6.15 24.23
N PHE A 190 -11.22 -6.15 23.36
CA PHE A 190 -9.83 -6.43 23.73
C PHE A 190 -9.16 -5.23 24.41
N TRP A 191 -9.57 -4.00 24.07
CA TRP A 191 -9.01 -2.79 24.67
C TRP A 191 -9.63 -2.43 26.02
N THR A 192 -10.90 -2.77 26.23
CA THR A 192 -11.66 -2.41 27.44
C THR A 192 -11.79 -3.54 28.46
N GLY A 193 -11.26 -4.72 28.17
CA GLY A 193 -11.27 -5.90 29.05
C GLY A 193 -9.87 -6.25 29.52
#